data_AF-A0A1N7QJE1-F1
#
_entry.id   AF-A0A1N7QJE1-F1
#
_cell.length_a   1.000
_cell.length_b   1.000
_cell.length_c   1.000
_cell.angle_alpha   90.00
_cell.angle_beta   90.00
_cell.angle_gamma   90.00
#
_symmetry.space_group_name_H-M   'P 1'
#
loop_
_entity.id
_entity.type
_entity.pdbx_description
1 polymer ?
#
loop_
_entity_poly.entity_id
_entity_poly.type
_entity_poly.pdbx_seq_one_letter_code
_entity_poly.pdbx_strand_id
1 'polypeptide(L)'
;MAEYDLEALSLSEMKKMQKDVAKAISTYEDRQKAEARARVEALARDLGYSLAELVGTETKSSRAPAVAKYRHPENPALTWSGRGRKPQWFVEALAVGQTAESLSAG
;
A
#
# COMPACT_ATOMS: atom_id res chain seq x y z
N MET A 1 -6.07 -36.11 17.87
CA MET A 1 -6.92 -34.93 18.16
C MET A 1 -6.98 -34.87 19.68
N ALA A 2 -6.61 -33.75 20.31
CA ALA A 2 -6.58 -33.69 21.77
C ALA A 2 -8.03 -33.68 22.28
N GLU A 3 -8.45 -34.75 22.97
CA GLU A 3 -9.67 -34.75 23.78
C GLU A 3 -9.43 -33.82 24.97
N TYR A 4 -10.19 -32.73 25.04
CA TYR A 4 -10.16 -31.82 26.19
C TYR A 4 -11.13 -32.36 27.24
N ASP A 5 -10.61 -32.72 28.41
CA ASP A 5 -11.43 -33.12 29.55
C ASP A 5 -12.14 -31.88 30.13
N LEU A 6 -13.43 -31.78 29.86
CA LEU A 6 -14.27 -30.68 30.31
C LEU A 6 -14.65 -30.81 31.78
N GLU A 7 -14.72 -32.02 32.35
CA GLU A 7 -15.20 -32.23 33.72
C GLU A 7 -14.14 -31.84 34.77
N ALA A 8 -12.86 -31.88 34.38
CA ALA A 8 -11.75 -31.42 35.21
C ALA A 8 -11.56 -29.89 35.22
N LEU A 9 -12.20 -29.15 34.31
CA LEU A 9 -12.04 -27.71 34.18
C LEU A 9 -12.94 -26.95 35.17
N SER A 10 -12.43 -25.85 35.70
CA SER A 10 -13.27 -24.93 36.47
C SER A 10 -14.22 -24.16 35.54
N LEU A 11 -15.35 -23.69 36.09
CA LEU A 11 -16.34 -22.89 35.35
C LEU A 11 -15.72 -21.63 34.70
N SER A 12 -14.71 -21.05 35.33
CA SER A 12 -13.95 -19.92 34.80
C SER A 12 -13.11 -20.30 33.57
N GLU A 13 -12.48 -21.47 33.58
CA GLU A 13 -11.70 -21.99 32.45
C GLU A 13 -12.59 -22.41 31.29
N MET A 14 -13.73 -23.05 31.57
CA MET A 14 -14.74 -23.36 30.54
C MET A 14 -15.22 -22.09 29.83
N LYS A 15 -15.53 -21.02 30.58
CA LYS A 15 -15.94 -19.72 30.02
C LYS A 15 -14.83 -19.06 29.21
N LYS A 16 -13.57 -19.20 29.64
CA LYS A 16 -12.42 -18.69 28.89
C LYS A 16 -12.27 -19.44 27.57
N MET A 17 -12.30 -20.76 27.61
CA MET A 17 -12.20 -21.59 26.41
C MET A 17 -13.35 -21.34 25.44
N GLN A 18 -14.58 -21.14 25.92
CA GLN A 18 -15.71 -20.74 25.09
C GLN A 18 -15.43 -19.44 24.32
N LYS A 19 -14.86 -18.42 25.00
CA LYS A 19 -14.48 -17.16 24.35
C LYS A 19 -13.37 -17.35 23.32
N ASP A 20 -12.35 -18.15 23.66
CA ASP A 20 -11.23 -18.41 22.78
C ASP A 20 -11.66 -19.19 21.53
N VAL A 21 -12.54 -20.18 21.69
CA VAL A 21 -13.16 -20.92 20.58
C VAL A 21 -14.04 -20.01 19.73
N ALA A 22 -14.88 -19.16 20.33
CA ALA A 22 -15.69 -18.20 19.59
C ALA A 22 -14.83 -17.26 18.74
N LYS A 23 -13.72 -16.76 19.30
CA LYS A 23 -12.74 -15.92 18.58
C LYS A 23 -11.98 -16.71 17.50
N ALA A 24 -11.65 -17.96 17.77
CA ALA A 24 -11.00 -18.82 16.79
C ALA A 24 -11.91 -19.07 15.59
N ILE A 25 -13.19 -19.40 15.82
CA ILE A 25 -14.21 -19.57 14.79
C ILE A 25 -14.38 -18.28 13.99
N SER A 26 -14.55 -17.13 14.67
CA SER A 26 -14.77 -15.85 13.99
C SER A 26 -13.61 -15.42 13.10
N THR A 27 -12.38 -15.85 13.42
CA THR A 27 -11.18 -15.52 12.63
C THR A 27 -10.72 -16.66 11.72
N TYR A 28 -11.40 -17.81 11.76
CA TYR A 28 -11.02 -19.00 11.01
C TYR A 28 -11.12 -18.76 9.50
N GLU A 29 -12.24 -18.19 9.06
CA GLU A 29 -12.45 -17.88 7.64
C GLU A 29 -11.44 -16.88 7.10
N ASP A 30 -11.09 -15.83 7.87
CA ASP A 30 -10.06 -14.88 7.47
C ASP A 30 -8.68 -15.54 7.35
N ARG A 31 -8.30 -16.40 8.30
CA ARG A 31 -7.04 -17.16 8.23
C ARG A 31 -7.01 -18.09 7.02
N GLN A 32 -8.12 -18.79 6.75
CA GLN A 32 -8.24 -19.67 5.59
C GLN A 32 -8.16 -18.89 4.28
N LYS A 33 -8.85 -17.74 4.18
CA LYS A 33 -8.77 -16.86 3.00
C LYS A 33 -7.37 -16.29 2.80
N ALA A 34 -6.69 -15.89 3.87
CA ALA A 34 -5.32 -15.40 3.81
C ALA A 34 -4.34 -16.49 3.35
N GLU A 35 -4.46 -17.71 3.90
CA GLU A 35 -3.66 -18.85 3.48
C GLU A 35 -3.91 -19.22 2.01
N ALA A 36 -5.17 -19.28 1.59
CA ALA A 36 -5.54 -19.52 0.21
C ALA A 36 -4.93 -18.46 -0.73
N ARG A 37 -5.06 -17.17 -0.39
CA ARG A 37 -4.43 -16.08 -1.13
C ARG A 37 -2.91 -16.23 -1.21
N ALA A 38 -2.26 -16.55 -0.10
CA ALA A 38 -0.81 -16.71 -0.06
C ALA A 38 -0.33 -17.85 -0.96
N ARG A 39 -1.05 -18.98 -0.97
CA ARG A 39 -0.74 -20.12 -1.85
C ARG A 39 -0.90 -19.77 -3.33
N VAL A 40 -2.00 -19.12 -3.69
CA VAL A 40 -2.23 -18.70 -5.08
C VAL A 40 -1.20 -17.65 -5.50
N GLU A 41 -0.84 -16.71 -4.62
CA GLU A 41 0.18 -15.71 -4.92
C GLU A 41 1.58 -16.32 -5.07
N ALA A 42 1.94 -17.31 -4.23
CA ALA A 42 3.20 -18.04 -4.38
C ALA A 42 3.26 -18.80 -5.72
N LEU A 43 2.18 -19.47 -6.11
CA LEU A 43 2.09 -20.15 -7.40
C LEU A 43 2.18 -19.17 -8.58
N ALA A 44 1.48 -18.02 -8.49
CA ALA A 44 1.58 -16.98 -9.50
C ALA A 44 3.04 -16.52 -9.67
N ARG A 45 3.74 -16.26 -8.56
CA ARG A 45 5.14 -15.83 -8.57
C ARG A 45 6.08 -16.87 -9.18
N ASP A 46 5.85 -18.15 -8.90
CA ASP A 46 6.62 -19.24 -9.49
C ASP A 46 6.50 -19.27 -11.02
N LEU A 47 5.30 -18.97 -11.52
CA LEU A 47 5.02 -18.85 -12.95
C LEU A 47 5.44 -17.50 -13.57
N GLY A 48 6.03 -16.60 -12.78
CA GLY A 48 6.49 -15.28 -13.24
C GLY A 48 5.41 -14.21 -13.31
N TYR A 49 4.27 -14.42 -12.65
CA TYR A 49 3.13 -13.47 -12.61
C TYR A 49 2.84 -13.02 -11.17
N SER A 50 2.18 -11.88 -11.00
CA SER A 50 1.55 -11.52 -9.72
C SER A 50 0.09 -11.93 -9.69
N LEU A 51 -0.45 -12.19 -8.50
CA LEU A 51 -1.88 -12.47 -8.33
C LEU A 51 -2.75 -11.31 -8.85
N ALA A 52 -2.29 -10.07 -8.73
CA ALA A 52 -3.01 -8.89 -9.21
C ALA A 52 -3.14 -8.85 -10.74
N GLU A 53 -2.11 -9.29 -11.47
CA GLU A 53 -2.13 -9.42 -12.93
C GLU A 53 -3.10 -10.52 -13.39
N LEU A 54 -3.15 -11.65 -12.68
CA LEU A 54 -4.01 -12.79 -13.04
C LEU A 54 -5.50 -12.54 -12.76
N VAL A 55 -5.81 -11.78 -11.70
CA VAL A 55 -7.19 -11.47 -11.30
C VAL A 55 -7.71 -10.20 -11.98
N GLY A 56 -6.88 -9.52 -12.80
CA GLY A 56 -7.26 -8.30 -13.51
C GLY A 56 -7.51 -7.11 -12.58
N THR A 57 -7.04 -7.17 -11.34
CA THR A 57 -7.14 -6.09 -10.35
C THR A 57 -5.84 -5.29 -10.31
N GLU A 58 -5.28 -5.00 -11.49
CA GLU A 58 -4.27 -3.95 -11.62
C GLU A 58 -4.94 -2.60 -11.38
N THR A 59 -5.29 -2.31 -10.13
CA THR A 59 -5.42 -0.93 -9.68
C THR A 59 -4.02 -0.37 -9.81
N LYS A 60 -3.72 0.24 -10.97
CA LYS A 60 -2.49 0.97 -11.25
C LYS A 60 -2.14 1.73 -9.97
N SER A 61 -1.11 1.27 -9.27
CA SER A 61 -0.62 1.97 -8.08
C SER A 61 -0.43 3.41 -8.51
N SER A 62 -1.29 4.29 -7.99
CA SER A 62 -1.19 5.72 -8.23
C SER A 62 0.14 6.12 -7.59
N ARG A 63 1.18 6.14 -8.42
CA ARG A 63 2.51 6.58 -8.02
C ARG A 63 2.31 7.94 -7.38
N ALA A 64 2.80 8.08 -6.15
CA ALA A 64 2.70 9.33 -5.40
C ALA A 64 3.01 10.52 -6.31
N PRO A 65 2.22 11.62 -6.25
CA PRO A 65 2.41 12.76 -7.13
C PRO A 65 3.87 13.20 -7.05
N ALA A 66 4.51 13.33 -8.21
CA ALA A 66 5.93 13.64 -8.29
C ALA A 66 6.20 14.94 -7.53
N VAL A 67 7.10 14.90 -6.55
CA VAL A 67 7.51 16.05 -5.74
C VAL A 67 7.85 17.20 -6.67
N ALA A 68 7.21 18.35 -6.45
CA ALA A 68 7.53 19.58 -7.16
C ALA A 68 9.01 19.93 -6.91
N LYS A 69 9.83 19.93 -7.96
CA LYS A 69 11.26 20.25 -7.87
C LYS A 69 11.53 21.74 -8.07
N TYR A 70 10.67 22.41 -8.84
CA TYR A 70 10.77 23.82 -9.15
C TYR A 70 9.45 24.54 -8.89
N ARG A 71 9.50 25.79 -8.42
CA ARG A 71 8.37 26.68 -8.15
C ARG A 71 8.60 28.01 -8.86
N HIS A 72 7.53 28.57 -9.41
CA HIS A 72 7.58 29.88 -10.05
C HIS A 72 7.86 30.99 -9.02
N PRO A 73 8.74 31.96 -9.33
CA PRO A 73 9.19 32.97 -8.36
C PRO A 73 8.05 33.92 -7.94
N GLU A 74 7.20 34.31 -8.89
CA GLU A 74 6.06 35.21 -8.63
C GLU A 74 4.74 34.49 -8.28
N ASN A 75 4.58 33.21 -8.64
CA ASN A 75 3.34 32.47 -8.44
C ASN A 75 3.59 31.10 -7.80
N PRO A 76 3.54 30.99 -6.46
CA PRO A 76 3.90 29.75 -5.76
C PRO A 76 2.97 28.57 -6.05
N ALA A 77 1.81 28.79 -6.67
CA ALA A 77 0.90 27.73 -7.11
C ALA A 77 1.41 26.99 -8.37
N LEU A 78 2.26 27.63 -9.18
CA LEU A 78 2.84 27.02 -10.37
C LEU A 78 4.12 26.27 -9.97
N THR A 79 4.06 24.95 -10.05
CA THR A 79 5.18 24.08 -9.73
C THR A 79 5.45 23.09 -10.86
N TRP A 80 6.70 22.63 -10.94
CA TRP A 80 7.13 21.65 -11.92
C TRP A 80 8.03 20.60 -11.26
N SER A 81 7.70 19.33 -11.45
CA SER A 81 8.44 18.20 -10.86
C SER A 81 9.81 17.96 -11.51
N GLY A 82 10.19 18.76 -12.51
CA GLY A 82 11.40 18.54 -13.32
C GLY A 82 11.29 17.35 -14.28
N ARG A 83 10.10 16.71 -14.35
CA ARG A 83 9.81 15.60 -15.27
C ARG A 83 8.83 16.07 -16.34
N GLY A 84 9.04 15.62 -17.59
CA GLY A 84 8.18 15.95 -18.73
C GLY A 84 8.48 17.32 -19.36
N ARG A 85 7.49 17.86 -20.09
CA ARG A 85 7.63 19.14 -20.81
C ARG A 85 7.90 20.29 -19.84
N LYS A 86 8.95 21.08 -20.13
CA LYS A 86 9.26 22.30 -19.38
C LYS A 86 8.10 23.30 -19.51
N PRO A 87 7.56 23.84 -18.41
CA PRO A 87 6.55 24.87 -18.47
C PRO A 87 7.15 26.19 -18.94
N GLN A 88 6.32 27.04 -19.55
CA GLN A 88 6.78 28.25 -20.21
C GLN A 88 7.49 29.22 -19.25
N TRP A 89 6.93 29.40 -18.05
CA TRP A 89 7.55 30.23 -17.00
C TRP A 89 8.95 29.79 -16.60
N PHE A 90 9.25 28.49 -16.65
CA PHE A 90 10.58 27.99 -16.30
C PHE A 90 11.58 28.32 -17.41
N VAL A 91 11.14 28.25 -18.67
CA VAL A 91 11.96 28.66 -19.83
C VAL A 91 12.19 30.18 -19.82
N GLU A 92 11.15 30.96 -19.51
CA GLU A 92 11.23 32.41 -19.42
C GLU A 92 12.11 32.86 -18.26
N ALA A 93 11.98 32.24 -17.09
CA ALA A 93 12.85 32.54 -15.94
C ALA A 93 14.33 32.25 -16.25
N LEU A 94 14.62 31.14 -16.94
CA LEU A 94 15.99 30.86 -17.42
C LEU A 94 16.47 31.88 -18.45
N ALA A 95 15.59 32.37 -19.33
CA ALA A 95 15.93 33.38 -20.34
C ALA A 95 16.19 34.77 -19.73
N VAL A 96 15.53 35.11 -18.63
CA VAL A 96 15.74 36.35 -17.86
C VAL A 96 17.00 36.25 -16.96
N GLY A 97 17.69 35.10 -16.97
CA GLY A 97 18.95 34.90 -16.24
C GLY A 97 18.77 34.32 -14.84
N GLN A 98 17.57 33.86 -14.47
CA GLN A 98 17.40 33.10 -13.23
C GLN A 98 17.99 31.70 -13.39
N THR A 99 18.57 31.17 -12.32
CA THR A 99 19.12 29.82 -12.31
C THR A 99 18.07 28.81 -11.85
N ALA A 100 18.16 27.58 -12.35
CA ALA A 100 17.27 26.50 -11.94
C ALA A 100 17.30 26.25 -10.42
N GLU A 101 18.43 26.53 -9.76
CA GLU A 101 18.55 26.45 -8.29
C GLU A 101 17.72 27.51 -7.56
N SER A 102 17.68 28.76 -8.07
CA SER A 102 16.83 29.82 -7.49
C SER A 102 15.34 29.50 -7.60
N LEU A 103 14.96 28.66 -8.58
CA LEU A 103 13.60 28.20 -8.81
C LEU A 103 13.29 26.92 -8.05
N SER A 104 14.21 26.37 -7.25
CA SER A 104 14.00 25.10 -6.54
C SER A 104 12.88 25.23 -5.51
N ALA A 105 11.94 24.29 -5.52
CA ALA A 105 10.98 24.11 -4.43
C ALA A 105 11.68 23.28 -3.34
N GLY A 106 12.44 23.96 -2.48
CA GLY A 106 12.98 23.39 -1.24
C GLY A 106 11.90 23.18 -0.19
#